data_AF-A0A957CSX2-F1
#
_entry.id   AF-A0A957CSX2-F1
#
_cell.length_a   1.000
_cell.length_b   1.000
_cell.length_c   1.000
_cell.angle_alpha   90.00
_cell.angle_beta   90.00
_cell.angle_gamma   90.00
#
_symmetry.space_group_name_H-M   'P 1'
#
loop_
_entity.id
_entity.type
_entity.pdbx_description
1 polymer ?
#
loop_
_entity_poly.entity_id
_entity_poly.type
_entity_poly.pdbx_seq_one_letter_code
_entity_poly.pdbx_strand_id
1 'polypeptide(L)'
;MSLWPAIVKTALLGTERAELPMVTAVSPFTDLLRQIDSTDPEAALLTMAGLIDLHEQAGSSPAQTAPLPEQPPADTEKPEPPAHVTRHLS
;
A
#
# COMPACT_ATOMS: atom_id res chain seq x y z
N MET A 1 9.24 -5.50 -20.09
CA MET A 1 10.57 -5.24 -19.50
C MET A 1 10.38 -5.02 -18.01
N SER A 2 11.28 -5.53 -17.16
CA SER A 2 11.22 -5.23 -15.72
C SER A 2 11.43 -3.73 -15.51
N LEU A 3 10.68 -3.14 -14.58
CA LEU A 3 10.72 -1.70 -14.27
C LEU A 3 12.02 -1.31 -13.55
N TRP A 4 12.61 -2.23 -12.78
CA TRP A 4 13.79 -1.98 -11.96
C TRP A 4 15.04 -1.57 -12.76
N PRO A 5 15.44 -2.28 -13.85
CA PRO A 5 16.55 -1.83 -14.70
C PRO A 5 16.36 -0.43 -15.28
N ALA A 6 15.11 -0.03 -15.56
CA ALA A 6 14.82 1.28 -16.11
C ALA A 6 15.02 2.38 -15.05
N ILE A 7 14.62 2.14 -13.81
CA ILE A 7 14.87 3.04 -12.67
C ILE A 7 16.37 3.20 -12.42
N VAL A 8 17.12 2.10 -12.35
CA VAL A 8 18.58 2.14 -12.15
C VAL A 8 19.27 2.89 -13.29
N LYS A 9 18.84 2.66 -14.54
CA LYS A 9 19.36 3.38 -15.71
C LYS A 9 19.10 4.90 -15.59
N THR A 10 17.88 5.31 -15.26
CA THR A 10 17.53 6.73 -15.09
C THR A 10 18.31 7.34 -13.93
N ALA A 11 18.51 6.63 -12.82
CA ALA A 11 19.32 7.09 -11.69
C ALA A 11 20.80 7.30 -12.07
N LEU A 12 21.37 6.40 -12.88
CA LEU A 12 22.75 6.51 -13.36
C LEU A 12 22.96 7.64 -14.37
N LEU A 13 21.98 7.88 -15.24
CA LEU A 13 22.04 8.95 -16.24
C LEU A 13 21.70 10.32 -15.66
N GLY A 14 20.94 10.34 -14.57
CA GLY A 14 20.30 11.52 -14.02
C GLY A 14 18.95 11.78 -14.69
N THR A 15 17.99 12.27 -13.91
CA THR A 15 16.62 12.63 -14.34
C THR A 15 16.61 13.78 -15.35
N GLU A 16 17.65 14.61 -15.35
CA GLU A 16 17.87 15.66 -16.36
C GLU A 16 18.20 15.12 -17.76
N ARG A 17 18.70 13.87 -17.86
CA ARG A 17 19.18 13.27 -19.12
C ARG A 17 18.37 12.07 -19.57
N ALA A 18 17.47 11.58 -18.73
CA ALA A 18 16.66 10.41 -18.99
C ALA A 18 15.25 10.63 -18.43
N GLU A 19 14.24 10.31 -19.23
CA GLU A 19 12.86 10.37 -18.80
C GLU A 19 12.58 9.35 -17.69
N LEU A 20 11.56 9.66 -16.89
CA LEU A 20 11.04 8.73 -15.90
C LEU A 20 10.52 7.46 -16.59
N PRO A 21 10.82 6.28 -16.04
CA PRO A 21 10.39 5.02 -16.64
C PRO A 21 8.86 4.88 -16.60
N MET A 22 8.26 4.68 -17.77
CA MET A 22 6.81 4.55 -17.91
C MET A 22 6.33 3.14 -17.55
N VAL A 23 5.27 3.06 -16.74
CA VAL A 23 4.68 1.80 -16.29
C VAL A 23 3.54 1.38 -17.23
N THR A 24 3.80 0.35 -18.05
CA THR A 24 2.85 -0.14 -19.07
C THR A 24 1.99 -1.32 -18.64
N ALA A 25 2.41 -2.07 -17.61
CA ALA A 25 1.61 -3.16 -17.08
C ALA A 25 0.36 -2.62 -16.33
N VAL A 26 -0.65 -3.47 -16.20
CA VAL A 26 -1.89 -3.16 -15.47
C VAL A 26 -2.00 -4.10 -14.28
N SER A 27 -1.85 -3.53 -13.09
CA SER A 27 -2.00 -4.17 -11.79
C SER A 27 -2.23 -3.09 -10.72
N PRO A 28 -2.80 -3.44 -9.55
CA PRO A 28 -3.00 -2.49 -8.45
C PRO A 28 -1.71 -1.76 -8.04
N PHE A 29 -0.57 -2.47 -8.08
CA PHE A 29 0.74 -1.87 -7.79
C PHE A 29 1.13 -0.84 -8.85
N THR A 30 0.95 -1.15 -10.13
CA THR A 30 1.27 -0.20 -11.21
C THR A 30 0.33 1.00 -11.26
N ASP A 31 -0.91 0.87 -10.81
CA ASP A 31 -1.85 1.99 -10.68
C ASP A 31 -1.45 2.93 -9.54
N LEU A 32 -0.83 2.40 -8.47
CA LEU A 32 -0.23 3.23 -7.42
C LEU A 32 0.99 3.99 -7.93
N LEU A 33 1.86 3.34 -8.72
CA LEU A 33 3.01 4.02 -9.34
C LEU A 33 2.59 5.16 -10.28
N ARG A 34 1.45 5.03 -10.97
CA ARG A 34 0.91 6.09 -11.85
C ARG A 34 0.42 7.33 -11.10
N GLN A 35 0.18 7.22 -9.79
CA GLN A 35 -0.28 8.34 -8.96
C GLN A 35 0.87 9.17 -8.38
N ILE A 36 2.12 8.77 -8.61
CA ILE A 36 3.29 9.51 -8.14
C ILE A 36 3.34 10.85 -8.87
N ASP A 37 3.48 11.93 -8.11
CA ASP A 37 3.69 13.26 -8.66
C ASP A 37 5.01 13.31 -9.44
N SER A 38 4.92 13.69 -10.72
CA SER A 38 6.07 13.79 -11.63
C SER A 38 6.61 15.22 -11.75
N THR A 39 6.13 16.17 -10.94
CA THR A 39 6.60 17.57 -10.95
C THR A 39 8.06 17.68 -10.54
N ASP A 40 8.52 16.83 -9.64
CA ASP A 40 9.92 16.64 -9.28
C ASP A 40 10.37 15.24 -9.73
N PRO A 41 11.13 15.12 -10.83
CA PRO A 41 11.49 13.82 -11.38
C PRO A 41 12.49 13.06 -10.50
N GLU A 42 13.31 13.74 -9.69
CA GLU A 42 14.22 13.08 -8.75
C GLU A 42 13.43 12.45 -7.61
N ALA A 43 12.52 13.21 -7.00
CA ALA A 43 11.62 12.71 -5.96
C ALA A 43 10.72 11.58 -6.49
N ALA A 44 10.20 11.71 -7.72
CA ALA A 44 9.39 10.68 -8.36
C ALA A 44 10.18 9.37 -8.56
N LEU A 45 11.42 9.46 -9.07
CA LEU A 45 12.27 8.29 -9.28
C LEU A 45 12.60 7.57 -7.96
N LEU A 46 12.92 8.35 -6.91
CA LEU A 46 13.19 7.80 -5.59
C LEU A 46 11.94 7.14 -4.98
N THR A 47 10.78 7.77 -5.14
CA THR A 47 9.49 7.22 -4.68
C THR A 47 9.16 5.91 -5.38
N MET A 48 9.36 5.83 -6.70
CA MET A 48 9.20 4.57 -7.45
C MET A 48 10.12 3.46 -6.93
N ALA A 49 11.40 3.78 -6.68
CA ALA A 49 12.35 2.81 -6.16
C ALA A 49 11.93 2.27 -4.78
N GLY A 50 11.52 3.15 -3.87
CA GLY A 50 11.06 2.77 -2.53
C GLY A 50 9.79 1.92 -2.54
N LEU A 51 8.84 2.22 -3.44
CA LEU A 51 7.61 1.42 -3.56
C LEU A 51 7.87 0.02 -4.12
N ILE A 52 8.81 -0.12 -5.06
CA ILE A 52 9.20 -1.44 -5.58
C ILE A 52 9.90 -2.25 -4.50
N ASP A 53 10.85 -1.66 -3.78
CA ASP A 53 11.55 -2.32 -2.68
C ASP A 53 10.57 -2.77 -1.58
N LEU A 54 9.63 -1.89 -1.19
CA LEU A 54 8.57 -2.26 -0.24
C LEU A 54 7.67 -3.38 -0.76
N HIS A 55 7.30 -3.35 -2.04
CA HIS A 55 6.48 -4.39 -2.65
C HIS A 55 7.19 -5.76 -2.67
N GLU A 56 8.48 -5.78 -3.01
CA GLU A 56 9.30 -6.99 -2.99
C GLU A 56 9.49 -7.52 -1.56
N GLN A 57 9.71 -6.63 -0.58
CA GLN A 57 9.82 -6.99 0.83
C GLN A 57 8.49 -7.51 1.40
N ALA A 58 7.36 -6.90 1.05
CA ALA A 58 6.04 -7.36 1.47
C ALA A 58 5.71 -8.75 0.91
N GLY A 59 6.16 -9.05 -0.32
CA GLY A 59 6.04 -10.39 -0.91
C GLY A 59 7.03 -11.42 -0.33
N SER A 60 8.17 -10.97 0.18
CA SER A 60 9.25 -11.83 0.71
C SER A 60 9.19 -12.03 2.23
N SER A 61 8.45 -11.18 2.96
CA SER A 61 8.30 -11.34 4.40
C SER A 61 7.53 -12.63 4.68
N PRO A 62 8.13 -13.62 5.38
CA PRO A 62 7.37 -14.77 5.83
C PRO A 62 6.22 -14.24 6.67
N ALA A 63 5.00 -14.75 6.44
CA ALA A 63 3.85 -14.39 7.24
C ALA A 63 4.28 -14.44 8.71
N GLN A 64 4.21 -13.30 9.40
CA GLN A 64 4.51 -13.25 10.83
C GLN A 64 3.55 -14.25 11.47
N THR A 65 4.08 -15.40 11.86
CA THR A 65 3.41 -16.44 12.66
C THR A 65 3.24 -15.96 14.09
N ALA A 66 2.94 -14.67 14.27
CA ALA A 66 2.37 -14.19 15.50
C ALA A 66 1.08 -15.00 15.71
N PRO A 67 0.84 -15.53 16.92
CA PRO A 67 -0.43 -16.15 17.24
C PRO A 67 -1.54 -15.17 16.86
N LEU A 68 -2.60 -15.66 16.20
CA LEU A 68 -3.79 -14.84 16.04
C LEU A 68 -4.21 -14.33 17.43
N PRO A 69 -4.65 -13.05 17.53
CA PRO A 69 -5.26 -12.56 18.76
C PRO A 69 -6.33 -13.54 19.26
N GLU A 70 -6.41 -13.76 20.56
CA GLU A 70 -7.47 -14.57 21.14
C GLU A 70 -8.83 -14.05 20.64
N GLN A 71 -9.65 -14.98 20.17
CA GLN A 71 -10.99 -14.65 19.70
C GLN A 71 -11.74 -13.98 20.86
N PRO A 72 -12.35 -12.80 20.65
CA PRO A 72 -13.12 -12.16 21.70
C PRO A 72 -14.20 -13.13 22.20
N PRO A 73 -14.53 -13.10 23.51
CA PRO A 73 -15.60 -13.92 24.05
C PRO A 73 -16.87 -13.69 23.23
N ALA A 74 -17.61 -14.76 22.96
CA ALA A 74 -18.88 -14.64 22.26
C ALA A 74 -19.77 -13.65 23.02
N ASP A 75 -20.32 -12.66 22.33
CA ASP A 75 -21.34 -11.76 22.86
C ASP A 75 -22.56 -12.61 23.24
N THR A 76 -22.55 -13.10 24.47
CA THR A 76 -23.66 -13.87 25.06
C THR A 76 -24.64 -12.92 25.75
N GLU A 77 -24.22 -11.68 25.98
CA GLU A 77 -25.01 -10.62 26.56
C GLU A 77 -25.53 -9.71 25.46
N LYS A 78 -26.80 -9.88 25.12
CA LYS A 78 -27.54 -8.87 24.36
C LYS A 78 -27.52 -7.60 25.22
N PRO A 79 -27.01 -6.45 24.74
CA PRO A 79 -27.08 -5.23 25.51
C PRO A 79 -28.55 -4.94 25.83
N GLU A 80 -28.90 -4.93 27.12
CA GLU A 80 -30.24 -4.52 27.52
C GLU A 80 -30.43 -3.06 27.13
N PRO A 81 -31.48 -2.73 26.36
CA PRO A 81 -31.76 -1.35 26.04
C PRO A 81 -31.98 -0.58 27.34
N PRO A 82 -31.36 0.59 27.51
CA PRO A 82 -31.49 1.34 28.75
C PRO A 82 -32.95 1.72 28.98
N ALA A 83 -33.39 1.70 30.25
CA ALA A 83 -34.80 1.80 30.65
C ALA A 83 -35.56 3.05 30.13
N HIS A 84 -34.85 4.07 29.63
CA HIS A 84 -35.47 5.25 29.02
C HIS A 84 -35.95 5.00 27.58
N VAL A 85 -35.42 4.00 26.87
CA VAL A 85 -35.79 3.67 25.48
C VAL A 85 -37.10 2.90 25.42
N THR A 86 -37.39 2.07 26.43
CA THR A 86 -38.64 1.28 26.51
C THR A 86 -39.90 2.14 26.62
N ARG A 87 -39.79 3.41 27.05
CA ARG A 87 -40.92 4.35 27.12
C ARG A 87 -41.38 4.85 25.76
N HIS A 88 -40.55 4.74 24.72
CA HIS A 88 -40.82 5.30 23.39
C HIS A 88 -41.19 4.25 22.33
N LEU A 89 -41.38 2.98 22.74
CA LEU A 89 -41.71 1.86 21.85
C LEU A 89 -43.14 1.33 22.01
N SER A 90 -43.99 2.00 22.80
CA SER A 90 -45.40 1.67 23.02
C SER A 90 -46.35 2.58 22.25
#